data_AF-A0A969RBD2-F1
#
_entry.id   AF-A0A969RBD2-F1
#
_cell.length_a   1.000
_cell.length_b   1.000
_cell.length_c   1.000
_cell.angle_alpha   90.00
_cell.angle_beta   90.00
_cell.angle_gamma   90.00
#
_symmetry.space_group_name_H-M   'P 1'
#
loop_
_entity.id
_entity.type
_entity.pdbx_description
1 polymer ?
#
loop_
_entity_poly.entity_id
_entity_poly.type
_entity_poly.pdbx_seq_one_letter_code
_entity_poly.pdbx_strand_id
1 'polypeptide(L)'
;MENTIDLAVNGTLMKGLALNRNLLSIGATFVREAVTEPAYRLWSIGDRHPAMLKVTQEGSAVAVEIWAVPVEGVSTLLMSEPPGLCIGKVKLADGAEVLGVLGEPFLCEGQPEITQWGGWRAYLKSLT
;
A
#
# COMPACT_ATOMS: atom_id res chain seq x y z
N MET A 1 23.18 -1.06 13.80
CA MET A 1 21.78 -1.42 13.51
C MET A 1 21.26 -0.32 12.61
N GLU A 2 20.87 -0.65 11.39
CA GLU A 2 20.22 0.34 10.52
C GLU A 2 18.88 0.72 11.14
N ASN A 3 18.61 2.02 11.20
CA ASN A 3 17.39 2.56 11.79
C ASN A 3 16.28 2.46 10.74
N THR A 4 15.48 1.40 10.81
CA THR A 4 14.42 1.13 9.85
C THR A 4 13.04 1.33 10.45
N ILE A 5 12.05 1.60 9.59
CA ILE A 5 10.64 1.60 9.94
C ILE A 5 9.88 0.56 9.11
N ASP A 6 8.82 -0.01 9.69
CA ASP A 6 7.91 -0.87 8.95
C ASP A 6 6.94 -0.02 8.12
N LEU A 7 6.94 -0.30 6.81
CA LEU A 7 6.05 0.31 5.83
C LEU A 7 5.21 -0.77 5.14
N ALA A 8 3.88 -0.66 5.26
CA ALA A 8 2.92 -1.47 4.53
C ALA A 8 2.69 -0.89 3.12
N VAL A 9 2.98 -1.69 2.09
CA VAL A 9 2.66 -1.37 0.69
C VAL A 9 1.55 -2.29 0.16
N ASN A 10 0.60 -1.73 -0.58
CA ASN A 10 -0.59 -2.43 -1.11
C ASN A 10 -0.63 -2.50 -2.64
N GLY A 11 0.40 -1.99 -3.33
CA GLY A 11 0.37 -1.73 -4.76
C GLY A 11 1.66 -2.07 -5.49
N THR A 12 2.02 -1.26 -6.47
CA THR A 12 3.13 -1.50 -7.42
C THR A 12 4.51 -1.61 -6.78
N LEU A 13 4.68 -1.19 -5.51
CA LEU A 13 5.89 -1.40 -4.73
C LEU A 13 6.06 -2.85 -4.24
N MET A 14 5.01 -3.66 -4.21
CA MET A 14 5.06 -5.05 -3.76
C MET A 14 5.99 -5.91 -4.64
N LYS A 15 6.56 -6.96 -4.07
CA LYS A 15 7.59 -7.82 -4.67
C LYS A 15 7.27 -8.26 -6.09
N GLY A 16 8.17 -7.98 -7.04
CA GLY A 16 7.99 -8.36 -8.44
C GLY A 16 6.93 -7.56 -9.21
N LEU A 17 6.35 -6.50 -8.64
CA LEU A 17 5.54 -5.54 -9.38
C LEU A 17 6.38 -4.35 -9.88
N ALA A 18 5.78 -3.53 -10.74
CA ALA A 18 6.46 -2.55 -11.59
C ALA A 18 7.37 -1.55 -10.85
N LEU A 19 7.04 -1.17 -9.62
CA LEU A 19 7.79 -0.18 -8.84
C LEU A 19 8.60 -0.79 -7.68
N ASN A 20 8.65 -2.12 -7.54
CA ASN A 20 9.37 -2.77 -6.43
C ASN A 20 10.86 -2.37 -6.37
N ARG A 21 11.48 -2.10 -7.52
CA ARG A 21 12.87 -1.61 -7.60
C ARG A 21 13.10 -0.30 -6.83
N ASN A 22 12.07 0.53 -6.63
CA ASN A 22 12.20 1.79 -5.90
C ASN A 22 12.51 1.49 -4.42
N LEU A 23 11.82 0.53 -3.80
CA LEU A 23 12.12 0.05 -2.45
C LEU A 23 13.53 -0.53 -2.35
N LEU A 24 13.91 -1.38 -3.32
CA LEU A 24 15.24 -1.99 -3.33
C LEU A 24 16.35 -0.94 -3.46
N SER A 25 16.14 0.11 -4.25
CA SER A 25 17.13 1.17 -4.47
C SER A 25 17.42 2.02 -3.22
N ILE A 26 16.49 2.07 -2.27
CA ILE A 26 16.65 2.78 -0.99
C ILE A 26 17.02 1.84 0.16
N GLY A 27 17.45 0.60 -0.14
CA GLY A 27 17.90 -0.37 0.86
C GLY A 27 16.75 -1.02 1.66
N ALA A 28 15.50 -0.89 1.21
CA ALA A 28 14.39 -1.54 1.91
C ALA A 28 14.45 -3.06 1.77
N THR A 29 14.08 -3.77 2.84
CA THR A 29 14.08 -5.23 2.88
C THR A 29 12.67 -5.77 3.13
N PHE A 30 12.31 -6.84 2.43
CA PHE A 30 11.01 -7.48 2.61
C PHE A 30 10.99 -8.19 3.98
N VAL A 31 9.95 -7.93 4.77
CA VAL A 31 9.75 -8.57 6.08
C VAL A 31 8.77 -9.73 5.95
N ARG A 32 7.53 -9.46 5.53
CA ARG A 32 6.45 -10.45 5.45
C ARG A 32 5.27 -9.97 4.63
N GLU A 33 4.41 -10.90 4.23
CA GLU A 33 3.05 -10.59 3.80
C GLU A 33 2.15 -10.37 5.03
N ALA A 34 1.13 -9.53 4.90
CA ALA A 34 0.15 -9.25 5.94
C ALA A 34 -1.19 -8.82 5.34
N VAL A 35 -2.18 -8.58 6.22
CA VAL A 35 -3.47 -8.00 5.86
C VAL A 35 -3.82 -6.88 6.84
N THR A 36 -4.50 -5.85 6.36
CA THR A 36 -5.03 -4.78 7.23
C THR A 36 -6.16 -5.31 8.13
N GLU A 37 -6.50 -4.57 9.19
CA GLU A 37 -7.83 -4.73 9.82
C GLU A 37 -8.96 -4.49 8.79
N PRO A 38 -10.21 -4.95 9.00
CA PRO A 38 -11.30 -4.80 8.04
C PRO A 38 -11.91 -3.39 8.04
N ALA A 39 -11.07 -2.36 7.92
CA ALA A 39 -11.43 -0.95 7.97
C ALA A 39 -10.89 -0.17 6.76
N TYR A 40 -10.63 -0.85 5.64
CA TYR A 40 -10.05 -0.24 4.45
C TYR A 40 -10.85 -0.57 3.19
N ARG A 41 -10.91 0.38 2.26
CA ARG A 41 -11.45 0.20 0.90
C ARG A 41 -10.33 0.49 -0.11
N LEU A 42 -10.43 -0.11 -1.29
CA LEU A 42 -9.37 -0.11 -2.30
C LEU A 42 -9.93 0.27 -3.67
N TRP A 43 -9.26 1.18 -4.37
CA TRP A 43 -9.61 1.62 -5.73
C TRP A 43 -8.50 1.28 -6.71
N SER A 44 -8.86 1.02 -7.97
CA SER A 44 -7.93 0.95 -9.10
C SER A 44 -7.80 2.34 -9.73
N ILE A 45 -6.58 2.87 -9.83
CA ILE A 45 -6.32 4.16 -10.47
C ILE A 45 -5.85 3.91 -11.89
N GLY A 46 -6.78 3.96 -12.84
CA GLY A 46 -6.53 3.71 -14.27
C GLY A 46 -5.83 2.38 -14.55
N ASP A 47 -6.06 1.36 -13.73
CA ASP A 47 -5.43 0.02 -13.79
C ASP A 47 -3.89 0.05 -13.70
N ARG A 48 -3.34 1.13 -13.16
CA ARG A 48 -1.88 1.33 -13.02
C ARG A 48 -1.39 1.10 -11.60
N HIS A 49 -2.14 1.56 -10.61
CA HIS A 49 -1.82 1.38 -9.20
C HIS A 49 -3.09 1.45 -8.35
N PRO A 50 -3.09 0.91 -7.12
CA PRO A 50 -4.21 1.07 -6.22
C PRO A 50 -4.15 2.39 -5.43
N ALA A 51 -5.28 2.76 -4.85
CA ALA A 51 -5.38 3.73 -3.76
C ALA A 51 -6.20 3.12 -2.61
N MET A 52 -5.65 3.12 -1.39
CA MET A 52 -6.28 2.51 -0.22
C MET A 52 -6.71 3.59 0.78
N LEU A 53 -7.99 3.58 1.16
CA LEU A 53 -8.54 4.54 2.12
C LEU A 53 -8.98 3.81 3.38
N LYS A 54 -8.71 4.42 4.54
CA LYS A 54 -9.30 3.99 5.81
C LYS A 54 -10.73 4.52 5.91
N VAL A 55 -11.67 3.67 6.29
CA VAL A 55 -13.10 4.01 6.40
C VAL A 55 -13.68 3.57 7.73
N THR A 56 -14.75 4.25 8.15
CA THR A 56 -15.45 3.96 9.42
C THR A 56 -16.55 2.92 9.26
N GLN A 57 -17.01 2.67 8.04
CA GLN A 57 -18.07 1.72 7.71
C GLN A 57 -17.72 1.01 6.40
N GLU A 58 -18.20 -0.23 6.26
CA GLU A 58 -18.09 -1.01 5.02
C GLU A 58 -16.64 -1.22 4.53
N GLY A 59 -15.69 -1.28 5.47
CA GLY A 59 -14.31 -1.66 5.20
C GLY A 59 -14.14 -3.16 4.97
N SER A 60 -13.02 -3.53 4.38
CA SER A 60 -12.54 -4.91 4.24
C SER A 60 -11.04 -4.98 4.57
N ALA A 61 -10.57 -6.20 4.81
CA ALA A 61 -9.14 -6.44 4.97
C ALA A 61 -8.47 -6.37 3.59
N VAL A 62 -7.35 -5.65 3.49
CA VAL A 62 -6.57 -5.49 2.26
C VAL A 62 -5.23 -6.18 2.43
N ALA A 63 -4.85 -7.01 1.46
CA ALA A 63 -3.54 -7.65 1.39
C ALA A 63 -2.43 -6.59 1.18
N VAL A 64 -1.39 -6.67 2.00
CA VAL A 64 -0.23 -5.78 1.99
C VAL A 64 1.05 -6.58 2.13
N GLU A 65 2.18 -5.98 1.76
CA GLU A 65 3.51 -6.44 2.13
C GLU A 65 4.14 -5.46 3.12
N ILE A 66 4.77 -5.98 4.17
CA ILE A 66 5.54 -5.19 5.13
C ILE A 66 7.00 -5.18 4.70
N TRP A 67 7.54 -3.98 4.57
CA TRP A 67 8.94 -3.72 4.23
C TRP A 67 9.60 -2.90 5.32
N ALA A 68 10.81 -3.29 5.72
CA ALA A 68 11.66 -2.50 6.60
C ALA A 68 12.42 -1.50 5.72
N VAL A 69 12.12 -0.22 5.89
CA VAL A 69 12.65 0.88 5.07
C VAL A 69 13.59 1.74 5.94
N PRO A 70 14.82 2.04 5.49
CA PRO A 70 15.67 3.01 6.18
C PRO A 70 14.97 4.36 6.35
N VAL A 71 15.09 4.99 7.52
CA VAL A 71 14.36 6.24 7.84
C VAL A 71 14.58 7.33 6.78
N GLU A 72 15.81 7.48 6.29
CA GLU A 72 16.16 8.42 5.22
C GLU A 72 15.48 8.09 3.87
N GLY A 73 15.25 6.81 3.60
CA GLY A 73 14.65 6.31 2.35
C GLY A 73 13.15 6.64 2.23
N VAL A 74 12.46 6.85 3.34
CA VAL A 74 11.01 7.15 3.37
C VAL A 74 10.70 8.44 2.60
N SER A 75 11.49 9.48 2.83
CA SER A 75 11.32 10.76 2.14
C SER A 75 11.52 10.64 0.63
N THR A 76 12.52 9.84 0.23
CA THR A 76 12.82 9.56 -1.18
C THR A 76 11.67 8.81 -1.85
N LEU A 77 11.11 7.81 -1.17
CA LEU A 77 9.97 7.06 -1.66
C LEU A 77 8.75 7.97 -1.86
N LEU A 78 8.38 8.76 -0.84
CA LEU A 78 7.21 9.63 -0.90
C LEU A 78 7.31 10.67 -2.03
N MET A 79 8.49 11.24 -2.25
CA MET A 79 8.72 12.19 -3.35
C MET A 79 8.64 11.55 -4.74
N SER A 80 8.74 10.22 -4.83
CA SER A 80 8.66 9.47 -6.09
C SER A 80 7.27 8.94 -6.42
N GLU A 81 6.34 8.97 -5.47
CA GLU A 81 4.97 8.49 -5.67
C GLU A 81 4.13 9.48 -6.50
N PRO A 82 3.15 8.99 -7.27
CA PRO A 82 2.19 9.84 -7.95
C PRO A 82 1.41 10.76 -6.99
N PRO A 83 0.98 11.96 -7.45
CA PRO A 83 0.09 12.82 -6.68
C PRO A 83 -1.18 12.08 -6.21
N GLY A 84 -1.63 12.38 -4.99
CA GLY A 84 -2.80 11.74 -4.39
C GLY A 84 -2.49 10.46 -3.60
N LEU A 85 -1.24 10.02 -3.55
CA LEU A 85 -0.79 9.02 -2.58
C LEU A 85 -0.07 9.68 -1.41
N CYS A 86 -0.32 9.16 -0.21
CA CYS A 86 0.27 9.66 1.02
C CYS A 86 0.73 8.50 1.93
N ILE A 87 1.49 8.83 2.97
CA ILE A 87 1.87 7.87 4.01
C ILE A 87 1.14 8.25 5.30
N GLY A 88 0.48 7.27 5.90
CA GLY A 88 -0.19 7.41 7.19
C GLY A 88 -0.06 6.14 8.02
N LYS A 89 -0.75 6.12 9.16
CA LYS A 89 -0.78 4.94 10.04
C LYS A 89 -1.79 3.91 9.52
N VAL A 90 -1.33 2.67 9.38
CA VAL A 90 -2.14 1.51 8.97
C VAL A 90 -2.18 0.51 10.10
N LYS A 91 -3.39 0.06 10.45
CA LYS A 91 -3.59 -1.04 11.40
C LYS A 91 -3.71 -2.36 10.66
N LEU A 92 -2.95 -3.34 11.12
CA LEU A 92 -2.95 -4.70 10.61
C LEU A 92 -3.93 -5.57 11.39
N ALA A 93 -4.34 -6.70 10.81
CA ALA A 93 -5.27 -7.62 11.46
C ALA A 93 -4.71 -8.27 12.74
N ASP A 94 -3.38 -8.30 12.89
CA ASP A 94 -2.69 -8.74 14.11
C ASP A 94 -2.69 -7.67 15.23
N GLY A 95 -3.28 -6.50 14.98
CA GLY A 95 -3.35 -5.38 15.91
C GLY A 95 -2.16 -4.43 15.87
N ALA A 96 -1.11 -4.73 15.09
CA ALA A 96 0.02 -3.82 14.93
C ALA A 96 -0.39 -2.55 14.16
N GLU A 97 0.25 -1.44 14.48
CA GLU A 97 0.15 -0.18 13.74
C GLU A 97 1.51 0.15 13.12
N VAL A 98 1.54 0.30 11.81
CA VAL A 98 2.74 0.58 11.00
C VAL A 98 2.51 1.81 10.13
N LEU A 99 3.56 2.36 9.49
CA LEU A 99 3.31 3.29 8.39
C LEU A 99 2.78 2.50 7.19
N GLY A 100 2.00 3.14 6.32
CA GLY A 100 1.55 2.52 5.08
C GLY A 100 1.10 3.52 4.04
N VAL A 101 1.13 3.07 2.78
CA VAL A 101 0.71 3.86 1.62
C VAL A 101 -0.83 3.91 1.57
N LEU A 102 -1.36 5.13 1.57
CA LEU A 102 -2.78 5.44 1.50
C LEU A 102 -3.08 6.33 0.28
N GLY A 103 -4.34 6.37 -0.12
CA GLY A 103 -4.85 7.30 -1.12
C GLY A 103 -5.56 8.50 -0.48
N GLU A 104 -5.40 9.67 -1.07
CA GLU A 104 -6.23 10.83 -0.78
C GLU A 104 -7.62 10.65 -1.44
N PRO A 105 -8.72 11.13 -0.82
CA PRO A 105 -10.07 10.91 -1.32
C PRO A 105 -10.31 11.34 -2.77
N PHE A 106 -9.75 12.49 -3.18
CA PHE A 106 -9.94 13.02 -4.53
C PHE A 106 -9.40 12.06 -5.61
N LEU A 107 -8.38 11.27 -5.29
CA LEU A 107 -7.77 10.32 -6.22
C LEU A 107 -8.75 9.18 -6.58
N CYS A 108 -9.70 8.88 -5.70
CA CYS A 108 -10.67 7.79 -5.88
C CYS A 108 -11.95 8.25 -6.59
N GLU A 109 -12.14 9.54 -6.84
CA GLU A 109 -13.33 10.07 -7.50
C GLU A 109 -13.43 9.54 -8.94
N GLY A 110 -14.57 8.92 -9.28
CA GLY A 110 -14.82 8.34 -10.60
C GLY A 110 -13.98 7.09 -10.91
N GLN A 111 -13.17 6.59 -9.97
CA GLN A 111 -12.34 5.41 -10.17
C GLN A 111 -13.08 4.12 -9.77
N PRO A 112 -12.78 2.97 -10.40
CA PRO A 112 -13.34 1.69 -10.00
C PRO A 112 -12.92 1.29 -8.60
N GLU A 113 -13.89 1.01 -7.73
CA GLU A 113 -13.61 0.36 -6.46
C GLU A 113 -13.37 -1.14 -6.67
N ILE A 114 -12.31 -1.65 -6.06
CA ILE A 114 -11.83 -3.04 -6.17
C ILE A 114 -11.74 -3.75 -4.82
N THR A 115 -12.35 -3.19 -3.76
CA THR A 115 -12.34 -3.72 -2.39
C THR A 115 -12.70 -5.22 -2.34
N GLN A 116 -13.66 -5.66 -3.15
CA GLN A 116 -14.11 -7.06 -3.24
C GLN A 116 -13.02 -8.07 -3.64
N TRP A 117 -11.92 -7.61 -4.26
CA TRP A 117 -10.78 -8.46 -4.60
C TRP A 117 -9.83 -8.68 -3.43
N GLY A 118 -9.97 -7.92 -2.33
CA GLY A 118 -9.13 -8.04 -1.13
C GLY A 118 -7.67 -7.61 -1.32
N GLY A 119 -7.28 -7.11 -2.49
CA GLY A 119 -5.92 -6.63 -2.73
C GLY A 119 -5.57 -6.49 -4.21
N TRP A 120 -4.52 -5.71 -4.49
CA TRP A 120 -4.10 -5.37 -5.84
C TRP A 120 -3.70 -6.59 -6.69
N ARG A 121 -3.00 -7.57 -6.10
CA ARG A 121 -2.60 -8.79 -6.83
C ARG A 121 -3.79 -9.62 -7.29
N ALA A 122 -4.83 -9.73 -6.46
CA ALA A 122 -6.02 -10.47 -6.81
C ALA A 122 -6.81 -9.76 -7.91
N TYR A 123 -6.89 -8.43 -7.85
CA TYR A 123 -7.46 -7.62 -8.92
C TYR A 123 -6.70 -7.74 -10.25
N LEU A 124 -5.37 -7.67 -10.24
CA LEU A 124 -4.58 -7.83 -11.48
C LEU A 124 -4.84 -9.19 -12.17
N LYS A 125 -5.10 -10.25 -11.40
CA LYS A 125 -5.45 -11.58 -11.95
C LYS A 125 -6.83 -11.61 -12.61
N SER A 126 -7.72 -10.68 -12.30
CA SER A 126 -9.06 -10.61 -12.90
C SER A 126 -9.14 -9.78 -14.17
N LEU A 127 -8.09 -9.01 -14.47
CA LEU A 127 -7.92 -8.28 -15.73
C LEU A 127 -7.36 -9.16 -16.86
N THR A 128 -7.03 -10.42 -16.56
CA THR A 128 -6.53 -11.42 -17.52
C THR A 128 -7.66 -12.30 -17.99
#